data_AF-A0A963I765-F1
#
_entry.id   AF-A0A963I765-F1
#
_cell.length_a   1.000
_cell.length_b   1.000
_cell.length_c   1.000
_cell.angle_alpha   90.00
_cell.angle_beta   90.00
_cell.angle_gamma   90.00
#
_symmetry.space_group_name_H-M   'P 1'
#
loop_
_entity.id
_entity.type
_entity.pdbx_description
1 polymer ?
#
loop_
_entity_poly.entity_id
_entity_poly.type
_entity_poly.pdbx_seq_one_letter_code
_entity_poly.pdbx_strand_id
1 'polypeptide(L)'
;MQNLDALLLTVLLTALAVAAAAAHGIAGRYRKAMLHHMGAAPSAPAASPAPPTLLETPPRARFDLPLNRRQTRRLSITLTAISALIGLSCAAFELLVVHTEGGFGGRKLILLALTYTWPVVPALGLLWRWSMARTVIAVALYLAALAPLILLGSNAEQSLRLVTTWLASTTVLPLIALFGLTASGRIRAIAPLLFPPALLMTGASWPGIETLAASIDAPPDALVAMVDGIGAIPTIAVFALAPWLVGVWPALAVVRAVARAYRAKRFSELAYLFGMFWLVVLISMAIPSLHSTAGAGALAIVLAWLWVPIGFGAARDWLAPPRAAPTLLVLRVFRRDAAVEALFDAVTERWRASGNTVLIAGTDLVTRTLDPDDLFVFLSRRLGERFITRAGHIPDRLAGFDMAPDHDGRYRINECYCNDTTWQPTLNALLQRSDAVLMDLRDFTAANAGCRFELDALAGANHVGRIAILFNAATDRRTAEADLGAATARCQWIEVPARPRGLGRRVLAALATPA
;
A
#
# COMPACT_ATOMS: atom_id res chain seq x y z
N MET A 1 -30.35 -3.92 22.51
CA MET A 1 -29.89 -4.19 21.12
C MET A 1 -30.08 -3.00 20.17
N GLN A 2 -31.10 -2.14 20.30
CA GLN A 2 -31.35 -1.00 19.40
C GLN A 2 -30.19 0.03 19.29
N ASN A 3 -29.27 0.12 20.26
CA ASN A 3 -28.14 1.05 20.23
C ASN A 3 -26.82 0.46 19.70
N LEU A 4 -26.77 -0.85 19.43
CA LEU A 4 -25.52 -1.55 19.06
C LEU A 4 -25.04 -1.18 17.65
N ASP A 5 -25.96 -0.92 16.73
CA ASP A 5 -25.65 -0.59 15.33
C ASP A 5 -25.03 0.80 15.19
N ALA A 6 -25.71 1.80 15.76
CA ALA A 6 -25.20 3.17 15.85
C ALA A 6 -23.85 3.19 16.55
N LEU A 7 -23.67 2.37 17.59
CA LEU A 7 -22.40 2.23 18.27
C LEU A 7 -21.30 1.68 17.35
N LEU A 8 -21.49 0.51 16.74
CA LEU A 8 -20.45 -0.13 15.92
C LEU A 8 -20.07 0.73 14.72
N LEU A 9 -21.06 1.40 14.12
CA LEU A 9 -20.83 2.40 13.08
C LEU A 9 -20.01 3.57 13.62
N THR A 10 -20.34 4.09 14.80
CA THR A 10 -19.59 5.18 15.45
C THR A 10 -18.16 4.74 15.74
N VAL A 11 -17.95 3.57 16.34
CA VAL A 11 -16.62 3.01 16.62
C VAL A 11 -15.80 2.88 15.33
N LEU A 12 -16.39 2.40 14.25
CA LEU A 12 -15.74 2.25 12.94
C LEU A 12 -15.35 3.62 12.34
N LEU A 13 -16.27 4.58 12.35
CA LEU A 13 -16.04 5.93 11.80
C LEU A 13 -15.02 6.72 12.64
N THR A 14 -15.11 6.63 13.97
CA THR A 14 -14.13 7.24 14.87
C THR A 14 -12.77 6.58 14.72
N ALA A 15 -12.69 5.25 14.59
CA ALA A 15 -11.43 4.55 14.33
C ALA A 15 -10.78 5.01 13.03
N LEU A 16 -11.58 5.15 11.96
CA LEU A 16 -11.14 5.66 10.67
C LEU A 16 -10.58 7.09 10.80
N ALA A 17 -11.29 7.98 11.50
CA ALA A 17 -10.86 9.36 11.73
C ALA A 17 -9.58 9.44 12.58
N VAL A 18 -9.51 8.68 13.68
CA VAL A 18 -8.34 8.60 14.56
C VAL A 18 -7.12 8.06 13.80
N ALA A 19 -7.29 6.99 13.02
CA ALA A 19 -6.21 6.43 12.21
C ALA A 19 -5.69 7.42 11.17
N ALA A 20 -6.58 8.13 10.47
CA ALA A 20 -6.20 9.16 9.50
C ALA A 20 -5.48 10.36 10.16
N ALA A 21 -5.99 10.84 11.30
CA ALA A 21 -5.39 11.95 12.05
C ALA A 21 -4.01 11.58 12.61
N ALA A 22 -3.89 10.41 13.24
CA ALA A 22 -2.62 9.89 13.75
C ALA A 22 -1.59 9.70 12.62
N ALA A 23 -2.04 9.15 11.48
CA ALA A 23 -1.18 8.98 10.31
C ALA A 23 -0.67 10.32 9.77
N HIS A 24 -1.50 11.38 9.77
CA HIS A 24 -1.07 12.70 9.35
C HIS A 24 0.02 13.28 10.27
N GLY A 25 -0.18 13.16 11.59
CA GLY A 25 0.80 13.59 12.58
C GLY A 25 2.12 12.84 12.46
N ILE A 26 2.05 11.51 12.33
CA ILE A 26 3.23 10.64 12.20
C ILE A 26 3.97 10.90 10.88
N ALA A 27 3.27 11.03 9.75
CA ALA A 27 3.86 11.39 8.46
C ALA A 27 4.62 12.74 8.53
N GLY A 28 4.04 13.72 9.23
CA GLY A 28 4.68 15.03 9.45
C GLY A 28 5.97 14.92 10.27
N ARG A 29 5.96 14.13 11.35
CA ARG A 29 7.16 13.90 12.19
C ARG A 29 8.23 13.08 11.46
N TYR A 30 7.82 12.06 10.71
CA TYR A 30 8.70 11.25 9.88
C TYR A 30 9.45 12.12 8.86
N ARG A 31 8.71 12.96 8.13
CA ARG A 31 9.30 13.89 7.16
C ARG A 31 10.32 14.85 7.80
N LYS A 32 10.02 15.39 8.98
CA LYS A 32 10.96 16.26 9.72
C LYS A 32 12.23 15.51 10.11
N ALA A 33 12.11 14.29 10.64
CA ALA A 33 13.26 13.46 11.02
C ALA A 33 14.12 13.12 9.80
N MET A 34 13.50 12.85 8.66
CA MET A 34 14.21 12.56 7.40
C MET A 34 15.01 13.75 6.89
N LEU A 35 14.40 14.93 6.84
CA LEU A 35 15.09 16.16 6.44
C LEU A 35 16.26 16.48 7.39
N HIS A 36 16.08 16.22 8.68
CA HIS A 36 17.15 16.41 9.67
C HIS A 36 18.35 15.48 9.40
N HIS A 37 18.11 14.19 9.14
CA HIS A 37 19.20 13.25 8.83
C HIS A 37 19.85 13.50 7.45
N MET A 38 19.09 13.98 6.47
CA MET A 38 19.64 14.35 5.15
C MET A 38 20.51 15.61 5.21
N GLY A 39 20.15 16.58 6.04
CA GLY A 39 20.91 17.83 6.22
C GLY A 39 22.01 17.77 7.28
N ALA A 40 22.15 16.64 8.00
CA ALA A 40 23.20 16.48 9.00
C ALA A 40 24.56 16.40 8.29
N ALA A 41 25.50 17.27 8.70
CA ALA A 41 26.85 17.31 8.15
C ALA A 41 27.53 15.93 8.29
N PRO A 42 28.33 15.52 7.29
CA PRO A 42 29.05 14.25 7.36
C PRO A 42 29.96 14.24 8.60
N SER A 43 29.84 13.19 9.42
CA SER A 43 30.85 12.89 10.43
C SER A 43 32.21 12.66 9.75
N ALA A 44 33.28 13.16 10.38
CA ALA A 44 34.64 13.24 9.85
C ALA A 44 35.08 12.03 9.00
N PRO A 45 35.89 12.25 7.94
CA PRO A 45 36.30 11.19 7.02
C PRO A 45 37.09 10.12 7.77
N ALA A 46 36.45 8.99 8.03
CA ALA A 46 37.16 7.76 8.38
C ALA A 46 37.82 7.23 7.11
N ALA A 47 39.03 6.67 7.26
CA ALA A 47 39.84 6.11 6.18
C ALA A 47 39.00 5.31 5.17
N SER A 48 39.27 5.53 3.88
CA SER A 48 38.63 4.80 2.79
C SER A 48 38.68 3.31 3.07
N PRO A 49 37.53 2.64 3.25
CA PRO A 49 37.52 1.20 3.37
C PRO A 49 38.03 0.60 2.06
N ALA A 50 38.70 -0.54 2.17
CA ALA A 50 39.11 -1.33 1.02
C ALA A 50 37.92 -1.54 0.06
N PRO A 51 38.14 -1.58 -1.26
CA PRO A 51 37.07 -1.83 -2.22
C PRO A 51 36.29 -3.07 -1.78
N PRO A 52 34.95 -3.01 -1.79
CA PRO A 52 34.13 -4.13 -1.34
C PRO A 52 34.56 -5.38 -2.09
N THR A 53 34.84 -6.45 -1.35
CA THR A 53 35.12 -7.77 -1.91
C THR A 53 33.97 -8.11 -2.85
N LEU A 54 34.30 -8.41 -4.11
CA LEU A 54 33.33 -8.78 -5.14
C LEU A 54 32.50 -9.97 -4.65
N LEU A 55 31.32 -9.71 -4.11
CA LEU A 55 30.29 -10.73 -3.96
C LEU A 55 29.98 -11.23 -5.37
N GLU A 56 29.95 -12.56 -5.56
CA GLU A 56 29.65 -13.20 -6.83
C GLU A 56 28.50 -12.49 -7.55
N THR A 57 28.79 -11.96 -8.75
CA THR A 57 27.79 -11.31 -9.58
C THR A 57 26.74 -12.37 -9.94
N PRO A 58 25.48 -12.24 -9.49
CA PRO A 58 24.46 -13.23 -9.79
C PRO A 58 24.28 -13.36 -11.31
N PRO A 59 23.86 -14.55 -11.80
CA PRO A 59 23.60 -14.75 -13.22
C PRO A 59 22.60 -13.69 -13.71
N ARG A 60 23.02 -12.94 -14.72
CA ARG A 60 22.33 -11.76 -15.22
C ARG A 60 20.91 -12.11 -15.68
N ALA A 61 19.94 -11.37 -15.17
CA ALA A 61 18.54 -11.61 -15.47
C ALA A 61 18.03 -10.59 -16.48
N ARG A 62 17.20 -11.03 -17.41
CA ARG A 62 16.58 -10.16 -18.42
C ARG A 62 15.13 -9.89 -18.06
N PHE A 63 14.67 -8.67 -18.34
CA PHE A 63 13.27 -8.33 -18.17
C PHE A 63 12.43 -8.90 -19.31
N ASP A 64 11.56 -9.86 -18.95
CA ASP A 64 10.61 -10.51 -19.86
C ASP A 64 9.20 -9.90 -19.66
N LEU A 65 8.76 -9.12 -20.64
CA LEU A 65 7.46 -8.46 -20.62
C LEU A 65 6.26 -9.45 -20.68
N PRO A 66 6.25 -10.48 -21.56
CA PRO A 66 5.29 -11.57 -21.47
C PRO A 66 5.18 -12.20 -20.08
N LEU A 67 6.31 -12.51 -19.44
CA LEU A 67 6.33 -13.09 -18.10
C LEU A 67 5.77 -12.12 -17.05
N ASN A 68 6.15 -10.85 -17.11
CA ASN A 68 5.62 -9.79 -16.26
C ASN A 68 4.09 -9.69 -16.37
N ARG A 69 3.55 -9.74 -17.61
CA ARG A 69 2.11 -9.76 -17.86
C ARG A 69 1.44 -11.00 -17.28
N ARG A 70 2.07 -12.17 -17.42
CA ARG A 70 1.57 -13.42 -16.86
C ARG A 70 1.50 -13.35 -15.33
N GLN A 71 2.54 -12.87 -14.66
CA GLN A 71 2.55 -12.75 -13.19
C GLN A 71 1.47 -11.77 -12.69
N THR A 72 1.34 -10.62 -13.35
CA THR A 72 0.26 -9.68 -13.03
C THR A 72 -1.12 -10.30 -13.22
N ARG A 73 -1.32 -11.08 -14.30
CA ARG A 73 -2.58 -11.77 -14.57
C ARG A 73 -2.87 -12.83 -13.51
N ARG A 74 -1.88 -13.62 -13.12
CA ARG A 74 -2.00 -14.63 -12.05
C ARG A 74 -2.45 -14.00 -10.74
N LEU A 75 -1.82 -12.91 -10.34
CA LEU A 75 -2.20 -12.16 -9.15
C LEU A 75 -3.62 -11.59 -9.26
N SER A 76 -4.01 -11.05 -10.41
CA SER A 76 -5.39 -10.58 -10.62
C SER A 76 -6.42 -11.72 -10.51
N ILE A 77 -6.09 -12.92 -11.01
CA ILE A 77 -6.96 -14.10 -10.88
C ILE A 77 -7.07 -14.50 -9.41
N THR A 78 -5.96 -14.52 -8.67
CA THR A 78 -5.96 -14.83 -7.23
C THR A 78 -6.82 -13.85 -6.44
N LEU A 79 -6.66 -12.54 -6.65
CA LEU A 79 -7.49 -11.52 -5.98
C LEU A 79 -8.98 -11.70 -6.29
N THR A 80 -9.31 -11.98 -7.55
CA THR A 80 -10.69 -12.25 -7.99
C THR A 80 -11.23 -13.54 -7.36
N ALA A 81 -10.44 -14.61 -7.33
CA ALA A 81 -10.84 -15.89 -6.74
C ALA A 81 -11.10 -15.76 -5.24
N ILE A 82 -10.22 -15.08 -4.50
CA ILE A 82 -10.42 -14.80 -3.07
C ILE A 82 -11.68 -13.96 -2.86
N SER A 83 -11.86 -12.92 -3.67
CA SER A 83 -13.05 -12.05 -3.59
C SER A 83 -14.34 -12.82 -3.86
N ALA A 84 -14.32 -13.73 -4.82
CA ALA A 84 -15.46 -14.60 -5.13
C ALA A 84 -15.75 -15.61 -4.01
N LEU A 85 -14.73 -16.18 -3.37
CA LEU A 85 -14.89 -17.08 -2.22
C LEU A 85 -15.49 -16.34 -1.02
N ILE A 86 -15.03 -15.11 -0.76
CA ILE A 86 -15.61 -14.26 0.29
C ILE A 86 -17.05 -13.92 -0.06
N GLY A 87 -17.33 -13.44 -1.28
CA GLY A 87 -18.68 -13.10 -1.74
C GLY A 87 -19.65 -14.29 -1.66
N LEU A 88 -19.20 -15.48 -2.04
CA LEU A 88 -19.95 -16.73 -1.91
C LEU A 88 -20.21 -17.09 -0.45
N SER A 89 -19.20 -16.94 0.42
CA SER A 89 -19.35 -17.20 1.86
C SER A 89 -20.33 -16.23 2.51
N CYS A 90 -20.28 -14.94 2.16
CA CYS A 90 -21.24 -13.94 2.60
C CYS A 90 -22.66 -14.27 2.10
N ALA A 91 -22.81 -14.64 0.84
CA ALA A 91 -24.11 -15.01 0.27
C ALA A 91 -24.70 -16.25 0.95
N ALA A 92 -23.88 -17.26 1.21
CA ALA A 92 -24.29 -18.45 1.94
C ALA A 92 -24.68 -18.10 3.39
N PHE A 93 -23.90 -17.27 4.07
CA PHE A 93 -24.19 -16.80 5.43
C PHE A 93 -25.53 -16.05 5.49
N GLU A 94 -25.75 -15.10 4.59
CA GLU A 94 -26.98 -14.33 4.53
C GLU A 94 -28.22 -15.21 4.28
N LEU A 95 -28.12 -16.21 3.39
CA LEU A 95 -29.25 -17.11 3.10
C LEU A 95 -29.50 -18.16 4.18
N LEU A 96 -28.46 -18.62 4.89
CA LEU A 96 -28.57 -19.73 5.84
C LEU A 96 -28.75 -19.27 7.30
N VAL A 97 -28.30 -18.06 7.64
CA VAL A 97 -28.23 -17.59 9.03
C VAL A 97 -29.08 -16.34 9.26
N VAL A 98 -29.09 -15.40 8.32
CA VAL A 98 -29.72 -14.09 8.51
C VAL A 98 -31.15 -14.05 7.96
N HIS A 99 -31.34 -14.47 6.71
CA HIS A 99 -32.59 -14.36 5.95
C HIS A 99 -33.16 -15.73 5.57
N THR A 100 -33.50 -16.53 6.59
CA THR A 100 -33.93 -17.94 6.42
C THR A 100 -35.33 -18.10 5.81
N GLU A 101 -36.17 -17.07 5.85
CA GLU A 101 -37.60 -17.13 5.49
C GLU A 101 -37.88 -17.19 3.98
N GLY A 102 -36.85 -17.16 3.12
CA GLY A 102 -36.99 -17.17 1.66
C GLY A 102 -36.59 -18.46 0.95
N GLY A 103 -36.13 -19.48 1.69
CA GLY A 103 -35.59 -20.74 1.16
C GLY A 103 -34.26 -20.60 0.43
N PHE A 104 -33.42 -21.64 0.52
CA PHE A 104 -32.13 -21.70 -0.19
C PHE A 104 -32.33 -22.08 -1.66
N GLY A 105 -31.85 -21.24 -2.57
CA GLY A 105 -31.91 -21.51 -4.02
C GLY A 105 -30.60 -21.16 -4.71
N GLY A 106 -30.10 -22.05 -5.56
CA GLY A 106 -28.81 -21.85 -6.25
C GLY A 106 -28.74 -20.54 -7.06
N ARG A 107 -29.85 -20.15 -7.71
CA ARG A 107 -29.95 -18.86 -8.42
C ARG A 107 -29.79 -17.66 -7.46
N LYS A 108 -30.42 -17.70 -6.27
CA LYS A 108 -30.30 -16.65 -5.26
C LYS A 108 -28.88 -16.58 -4.70
N LEU A 109 -28.28 -17.73 -4.42
CA LEU A 109 -26.89 -17.83 -3.95
C LEU A 109 -25.92 -17.19 -4.94
N ILE A 110 -26.02 -17.54 -6.24
CA ILE A 110 -25.14 -16.99 -7.27
C ILE A 110 -25.34 -15.48 -7.41
N LEU A 111 -26.58 -15.01 -7.43
CA LEU A 111 -26.91 -13.59 -7.57
C LEU A 111 -26.36 -12.77 -6.38
N LEU A 112 -26.59 -13.23 -5.14
CA LEU A 112 -26.04 -12.58 -3.95
C LEU A 112 -24.51 -12.68 -3.89
N ALA A 113 -23.93 -13.81 -4.30
CA ALA A 113 -22.48 -13.97 -4.34
C ALA A 113 -21.84 -12.97 -5.30
N LEU A 114 -22.44 -12.77 -6.48
CA LEU A 114 -22.03 -11.72 -7.41
C LEU A 114 -22.18 -10.34 -6.76
N THR A 115 -23.31 -10.04 -6.13
CA THR A 115 -23.50 -8.75 -5.43
C THR A 115 -22.42 -8.49 -4.38
N TYR A 116 -22.09 -9.47 -3.54
CA TYR A 116 -21.07 -9.31 -2.51
C TYR A 116 -19.62 -9.39 -3.01
N THR A 117 -19.39 -9.75 -4.28
CA THR A 117 -18.05 -9.80 -4.88
C THR A 117 -17.58 -8.42 -5.37
N TRP A 118 -18.41 -7.37 -5.34
CA TRP A 118 -18.06 -6.01 -5.78
C TRP A 118 -16.71 -5.46 -5.25
N PRO A 119 -16.22 -5.79 -4.02
CA PRO A 119 -14.93 -5.30 -3.51
C PRO A 119 -13.72 -5.78 -4.35
N VAL A 120 -13.91 -6.76 -5.25
CA VAL A 120 -12.92 -7.13 -6.26
C VAL A 120 -12.50 -5.94 -7.13
N VAL A 121 -13.41 -5.01 -7.41
CA VAL A 121 -13.14 -3.88 -8.31
C VAL A 121 -12.10 -2.93 -7.70
N PRO A 122 -12.26 -2.42 -6.46
CA PRO A 122 -11.19 -1.68 -5.78
C PRO A 122 -9.92 -2.51 -5.57
N ALA A 123 -10.00 -3.81 -5.33
CA ALA A 123 -8.82 -4.67 -5.20
C ALA A 123 -7.97 -4.69 -6.50
N LEU A 124 -8.62 -4.83 -7.66
CA LEU A 124 -7.96 -4.70 -8.96
C LEU A 124 -7.49 -3.26 -9.22
N GLY A 125 -8.24 -2.27 -8.73
CA GLY A 125 -7.84 -0.87 -8.72
C GLY A 125 -6.54 -0.63 -7.96
N LEU A 126 -6.34 -1.27 -6.80
CA LEU A 126 -5.09 -1.22 -6.04
C LEU A 126 -3.93 -1.85 -6.81
N LEU A 127 -4.14 -3.05 -7.38
CA LEU A 127 -3.13 -3.75 -8.19
C LEU A 127 -2.66 -2.93 -9.40
N TRP A 128 -3.60 -2.26 -10.08
CA TRP A 128 -3.31 -1.46 -11.28
C TRP A 128 -3.18 0.04 -11.02
N ARG A 129 -3.16 0.45 -9.74
CA ARG A 129 -3.09 1.86 -9.30
C ARG A 129 -4.05 2.78 -10.05
N TRP A 130 -5.31 2.39 -10.13
CA TRP A 130 -6.34 3.24 -10.70
C TRP A 130 -6.49 4.53 -9.88
N SER A 131 -6.88 5.61 -10.56
CA SER A 131 -7.30 6.82 -9.86
C SER A 131 -8.58 6.55 -9.07
N MET A 132 -8.84 7.36 -8.03
CA MET A 132 -10.08 7.25 -7.25
C MET A 132 -11.31 7.35 -8.15
N ALA A 133 -11.33 8.33 -9.07
CA ALA A 133 -12.41 8.50 -10.03
C ALA A 133 -12.65 7.24 -10.88
N ARG A 134 -11.59 6.63 -11.41
CA ARG A 134 -11.70 5.39 -12.20
C ARG A 134 -12.25 4.23 -11.36
N THR A 135 -11.82 4.12 -10.10
CA THR A 135 -12.30 3.08 -9.18
C THR A 135 -13.78 3.26 -8.87
N VAL A 136 -14.21 4.48 -8.54
CA VAL A 136 -15.62 4.81 -8.27
C VAL A 136 -16.48 4.53 -9.50
N ILE A 137 -16.05 4.97 -10.69
CA ILE A 137 -16.77 4.72 -11.95
C ILE A 137 -16.88 3.21 -12.21
N ALA A 138 -15.80 2.45 -12.02
CA ALA A 138 -15.81 1.01 -12.24
C ALA A 138 -16.75 0.29 -11.27
N VAL A 139 -16.79 0.69 -9.99
CA VAL A 139 -17.74 0.16 -9.01
C VAL A 139 -19.17 0.53 -9.41
N ALA A 140 -19.43 1.78 -9.77
CA ALA A 140 -20.75 2.22 -10.21
C ALA A 140 -21.24 1.43 -11.43
N LEU A 141 -20.37 1.17 -12.41
CA LEU A 141 -20.68 0.33 -13.58
C LEU A 141 -20.98 -1.12 -13.19
N TYR A 142 -20.22 -1.67 -12.24
CA TYR A 142 -20.46 -3.02 -11.72
C TYR A 142 -21.84 -3.13 -11.04
N LEU A 143 -22.18 -2.16 -10.18
CA LEU A 143 -23.47 -2.12 -9.50
C LEU A 143 -24.63 -1.87 -10.50
N ALA A 144 -24.43 -1.02 -11.50
CA ALA A 144 -25.41 -0.77 -12.56
C ALA A 144 -25.69 -2.02 -13.40
N ALA A 145 -24.67 -2.85 -13.66
CA ALA A 145 -24.84 -4.13 -14.35
C ALA A 145 -25.58 -5.17 -13.48
N LEU A 146 -25.44 -5.10 -12.15
CA LEU A 146 -26.14 -6.00 -11.22
C LEU A 146 -27.61 -5.61 -10.98
N ALA A 147 -27.95 -4.32 -10.99
CA ALA A 147 -29.31 -3.84 -10.74
C ALA A 147 -30.40 -4.56 -11.58
N PRO A 148 -30.29 -4.71 -12.92
CA PRO A 148 -31.29 -5.43 -13.70
C PRO A 148 -31.31 -6.94 -13.39
N LEU A 149 -30.17 -7.55 -13.07
CA LEU A 149 -30.11 -8.96 -12.68
C LEU A 149 -30.84 -9.21 -11.36
N ILE A 150 -30.75 -8.27 -10.42
CA ILE A 150 -31.48 -8.30 -9.14
C ILE A 150 -32.99 -8.14 -9.37
N LEU A 151 -33.40 -7.15 -10.17
CA LEU A 151 -34.81 -6.91 -10.49
C LEU A 151 -35.46 -8.11 -11.18
N LEU A 152 -34.79 -8.71 -12.18
CA LEU A 152 -35.28 -9.89 -12.90
C LEU A 152 -35.17 -11.19 -12.08
N GLY A 153 -34.36 -11.18 -11.02
CA GLY A 153 -34.16 -12.30 -10.10
C GLY A 153 -35.08 -12.30 -8.89
N SER A 154 -35.76 -11.19 -8.63
CA SER A 154 -36.68 -11.03 -7.50
C SER A 154 -38.05 -11.61 -7.83
N ASN A 155 -38.60 -12.38 -6.88
CA ASN A 155 -40.00 -12.86 -6.93
C ASN A 155 -40.97 -11.87 -6.28
N ALA A 156 -40.47 -10.79 -5.69
CA ALA A 156 -41.23 -9.70 -5.09
C ALA A 156 -41.18 -8.45 -5.98
N GLU A 157 -42.24 -7.63 -5.95
CA GLU A 157 -42.24 -6.33 -6.62
C GLU A 157 -41.16 -5.42 -6.04
N GLN A 158 -40.04 -5.31 -6.75
CA GLN A 158 -38.93 -4.43 -6.38
C GLN A 158 -38.89 -3.24 -7.32
N SER A 159 -38.79 -2.04 -6.75
CA SER A 159 -38.55 -0.83 -7.52
C SER A 159 -37.04 -0.64 -7.78
N LEU A 160 -36.69 -0.04 -8.91
CA LEU A 160 -35.29 0.33 -9.22
C LEU A 160 -34.69 1.22 -8.12
N ARG A 161 -35.49 2.11 -7.53
CA ARG A 161 -35.05 2.98 -6.44
C ARG A 161 -34.66 2.19 -5.18
N LEU A 162 -35.43 1.17 -4.82
CA LEU A 162 -35.14 0.33 -3.67
C LEU A 162 -33.83 -0.43 -3.86
N VAL A 163 -33.66 -1.09 -5.01
CA VAL A 163 -32.45 -1.87 -5.34
C VAL A 163 -31.21 -0.97 -5.37
N THR A 164 -31.28 0.18 -6.04
CA THR A 164 -30.14 1.10 -6.13
C THR A 164 -29.79 1.72 -4.78
N THR A 165 -30.78 2.02 -3.93
CA THR A 165 -30.53 2.54 -2.56
C THR A 165 -29.85 1.49 -1.68
N TRP A 166 -30.27 0.23 -1.77
CA TRP A 166 -29.64 -0.89 -1.04
C TRP A 166 -28.21 -1.18 -1.53
N LEU A 167 -27.98 -1.17 -2.84
CA LEU A 167 -26.62 -1.31 -3.39
C LEU A 167 -25.71 -0.14 -2.97
N ALA A 168 -26.25 1.08 -2.91
CA ALA A 168 -25.50 2.24 -2.45
C ALA A 168 -25.16 2.14 -0.95
N SER A 169 -26.11 1.78 -0.09
CA SER A 169 -25.88 1.69 1.36
C SER A 169 -24.80 0.67 1.71
N THR A 170 -24.73 -0.45 0.98
CA THR A 170 -23.71 -1.51 1.19
C THR A 170 -22.32 -1.15 0.67
N THR A 171 -22.19 -0.15 -0.22
CA THR A 171 -20.91 0.19 -0.88
C THR A 171 -20.32 1.51 -0.44
N VAL A 172 -21.14 2.50 -0.09
CA VAL A 172 -20.68 3.87 0.23
C VAL A 172 -19.75 3.89 1.45
N LEU A 173 -20.12 3.25 2.56
CA LEU A 173 -19.31 3.27 3.79
C LEU A 173 -17.93 2.60 3.58
N PRO A 174 -17.82 1.38 3.01
CA PRO A 174 -16.52 0.80 2.70
C PRO A 174 -15.68 1.63 1.72
N LEU A 175 -16.30 2.28 0.73
CA LEU A 175 -15.56 3.17 -0.18
C LEU A 175 -15.06 4.42 0.52
N ILE A 176 -15.86 5.04 1.40
CA ILE A 176 -15.41 6.15 2.23
C ILE A 176 -14.24 5.73 3.11
N ALA A 177 -14.29 4.54 3.72
CA ALA A 177 -13.19 4.01 4.51
C ALA A 177 -11.94 3.76 3.67
N LEU A 178 -12.07 3.11 2.52
CA LEU A 178 -10.96 2.86 1.59
C LEU A 178 -10.29 4.16 1.19
N PHE A 179 -11.06 5.14 0.70
CA PHE A 179 -10.51 6.42 0.26
C PHE A 179 -10.05 7.27 1.44
N GLY A 180 -10.73 7.26 2.59
CA GLY A 180 -10.27 7.94 3.80
C GLY A 180 -8.88 7.46 4.25
N LEU A 181 -8.63 6.16 4.17
CA LEU A 181 -7.33 5.57 4.53
C LEU A 181 -6.26 5.72 3.43
N THR A 182 -6.65 5.84 2.15
CA THR A 182 -5.71 5.73 1.03
C THR A 182 -5.61 6.96 0.11
N ALA A 183 -6.51 7.94 0.21
CA ALA A 183 -6.63 9.06 -0.74
C ALA A 183 -5.47 10.05 -0.67
N SER A 184 -4.89 10.27 0.52
CA SER A 184 -3.76 11.17 0.67
C SER A 184 -2.44 10.42 0.52
N GLY A 185 -1.64 10.81 -0.48
CA GLY A 185 -0.31 10.24 -0.70
C GLY A 185 0.66 10.38 0.48
N ARG A 186 0.34 11.21 1.49
CA ARG A 186 1.13 11.36 2.72
C ARG A 186 0.83 10.30 3.78
N ILE A 187 -0.40 9.79 3.81
CA ILE A 187 -0.88 8.88 4.87
C ILE A 187 -1.22 7.48 4.34
N ARG A 188 -1.27 7.29 3.02
CA ARG A 188 -1.66 6.03 2.36
C ARG A 188 -0.91 4.80 2.91
N ALA A 189 0.35 4.96 3.26
CA ALA A 189 1.17 3.90 3.84
C ALA A 189 0.92 3.65 5.34
N ILE A 190 0.57 4.69 6.09
CA ILE A 190 0.51 4.69 7.55
C ILE A 190 -0.91 4.43 8.06
N ALA A 191 -1.91 5.09 7.48
CA ALA A 191 -3.29 5.05 7.97
C ALA A 191 -3.87 3.63 7.99
N PRO A 192 -3.71 2.79 6.94
CA PRO A 192 -4.17 1.41 6.99
C PRO A 192 -3.52 0.60 8.12
N LEU A 193 -2.25 0.85 8.40
CA LEU A 193 -1.50 0.16 9.46
C LEU A 193 -1.95 0.57 10.87
N LEU A 194 -2.38 1.82 11.04
CA LEU A 194 -2.91 2.35 12.30
C LEU A 194 -4.39 2.05 12.50
N PHE A 195 -5.11 1.63 11.48
CA PHE A 195 -6.55 1.37 11.60
C PHE A 195 -6.88 0.23 12.58
N PRO A 196 -6.25 -0.97 12.55
CA PRO A 196 -6.52 -2.01 13.55
C PRO A 196 -6.30 -1.58 15.01
N PRO A 197 -5.16 -0.98 15.40
CA PRO A 197 -5.00 -0.50 16.77
C PRO A 197 -5.96 0.65 17.10
N ALA A 198 -6.30 1.54 16.14
CA ALA A 198 -7.31 2.57 16.36
C ALA A 198 -8.69 1.98 16.64
N LEU A 199 -9.09 0.95 15.88
CA LEU A 199 -10.35 0.22 16.08
C LEU A 199 -10.42 -0.46 17.45
N LEU A 200 -9.31 -1.05 17.90
CA LEU A 200 -9.22 -1.61 19.25
C LEU A 200 -9.34 -0.53 20.33
N MET A 201 -8.73 0.65 20.12
CA MET A 201 -8.76 1.74 21.11
C MET A 201 -10.15 2.35 21.20
N THR A 202 -10.76 2.69 20.06
CA THR A 202 -12.11 3.25 20.04
C THR A 202 -13.14 2.22 20.49
N GLY A 203 -12.95 0.94 20.15
CA GLY A 203 -13.77 -0.15 20.67
C GLY A 203 -13.65 -0.32 22.19
N ALA A 204 -12.46 -0.11 22.77
CA ALA A 204 -12.26 -0.16 24.22
C ALA A 204 -12.97 0.98 24.96
N SER A 205 -13.23 2.13 24.31
CA SER A 205 -14.04 3.20 24.91
C SER A 205 -15.48 2.79 25.20
N TRP A 206 -16.03 1.82 24.45
CA TRP A 206 -17.41 1.39 24.59
C TRP A 206 -17.77 0.92 26.00
N PRO A 207 -17.12 -0.10 26.59
CA PRO A 207 -17.46 -0.55 27.94
C PRO A 207 -17.32 0.56 28.99
N GLY A 208 -16.41 1.52 28.80
CA GLY A 208 -16.28 2.67 29.69
C GLY A 208 -17.50 3.60 29.63
N ILE A 209 -17.95 3.95 28.42
CA ILE A 209 -19.17 4.76 28.24
C ILE A 209 -20.42 4.01 28.69
N GLU A 210 -20.53 2.70 28.42
CA GLU A 210 -21.67 1.90 28.86
C GLU A 210 -21.73 1.79 30.39
N THR A 211 -20.57 1.65 31.05
CA THR A 211 -20.49 1.68 32.52
C THR A 211 -20.96 3.02 33.07
N LEU A 212 -20.55 4.13 32.46
CA LEU A 212 -21.03 5.46 32.83
C LEU A 212 -22.54 5.57 32.62
N ALA A 213 -23.05 5.17 31.45
CA ALA A 213 -24.47 5.24 31.11
C ALA A 213 -25.34 4.43 32.07
N ALA A 214 -24.93 3.20 32.40
CA ALA A 214 -25.62 2.34 33.36
C ALA A 214 -25.60 2.91 34.80
N SER A 215 -24.65 3.80 35.11
CA SER A 215 -24.52 4.44 36.41
C SER A 215 -25.33 5.74 36.53
N ILE A 216 -25.94 6.25 35.45
CA ILE A 216 -26.66 7.54 35.47
C ILE A 216 -27.92 7.48 36.34
N ASP A 217 -28.68 6.38 36.25
CA ASP A 217 -29.95 6.23 36.98
C ASP A 217 -29.75 6.01 38.49
N ALA A 218 -28.59 5.51 38.89
CA ALA A 218 -28.20 5.28 40.28
C ALA A 218 -26.70 5.60 40.47
N PRO A 219 -26.33 6.90 40.51
CA PRO A 219 -24.93 7.31 40.48
C PRO A 219 -24.25 6.99 41.82
N PRO A 220 -23.08 6.31 41.80
CA PRO A 220 -22.30 6.11 43.01
C PRO A 220 -21.72 7.46 43.49
N ASP A 221 -21.51 7.62 44.79
CA ASP A 221 -20.98 8.86 45.39
C ASP A 221 -19.68 9.33 44.72
N ALA A 222 -18.83 8.38 44.30
CA ALA A 222 -17.60 8.66 43.58
C ALA A 222 -17.84 9.33 42.21
N LEU A 223 -18.89 8.95 41.50
CA LEU A 223 -19.25 9.56 40.21
C LEU A 223 -19.76 10.99 40.43
N VAL A 224 -20.61 11.19 41.44
CA VAL A 224 -21.12 12.52 41.81
C VAL A 224 -19.96 13.45 42.19
N ALA A 225 -19.08 13.00 43.09
CA ALA A 225 -17.91 13.75 43.52
C ALA A 225 -16.97 14.09 42.34
N MET A 226 -16.82 13.19 41.37
CA MET A 226 -16.02 13.45 40.18
C MET A 226 -16.68 14.49 39.27
N VAL A 227 -17.99 14.40 39.03
CA VAL A 227 -18.73 15.40 38.25
C VAL A 227 -18.69 16.78 38.92
N ASP A 228 -18.82 16.86 40.24
CA ASP A 228 -18.72 18.11 40.99
C ASP A 228 -17.30 18.69 40.96
N GLY A 229 -16.27 17.83 40.99
CA GLY A 229 -14.87 18.24 41.02
C GLY A 229 -14.29 18.68 39.68
N ILE A 230 -14.55 17.91 38.61
CA ILE A 230 -13.96 18.15 37.27
C ILE A 230 -15.00 18.49 36.19
N GLY A 231 -16.30 18.45 36.49
CA GLY A 231 -17.37 18.69 35.53
C GLY A 231 -17.79 17.44 34.75
N ALA A 232 -18.98 17.54 34.13
CA ALA A 232 -19.59 16.43 33.37
C ALA A 232 -18.80 16.05 32.11
N ILE A 233 -18.36 17.03 31.31
CA ILE A 233 -17.61 16.76 30.06
C ILE A 233 -16.27 16.05 30.35
N PRO A 234 -15.43 16.52 31.29
CA PRO A 234 -14.21 15.81 31.65
C PRO A 234 -14.46 14.43 32.26
N THR A 235 -15.54 14.26 33.03
CA THR A 235 -15.97 12.94 33.54
C THR A 235 -16.27 11.96 32.40
N ILE A 236 -17.04 12.38 31.39
CA ILE A 236 -17.29 11.56 30.19
C ILE A 236 -15.98 11.21 29.48
N ALA A 237 -15.06 12.16 29.34
CA ALA A 237 -13.76 11.92 28.72
C ALA A 237 -12.92 10.90 29.50
N VAL A 238 -12.95 10.93 30.84
CA VAL A 238 -12.28 9.93 31.69
C VAL A 238 -12.84 8.53 31.41
N PHE A 239 -14.16 8.35 31.41
CA PHE A 239 -14.76 7.04 31.10
C PHE A 239 -14.50 6.58 29.66
N ALA A 240 -14.44 7.52 28.71
CA ALA A 240 -14.11 7.20 27.32
C ALA A 240 -12.65 6.75 27.13
N LEU A 241 -11.71 7.40 27.84
CA LEU A 241 -10.26 7.26 27.60
C LEU A 241 -9.55 6.35 28.60
N ALA A 242 -10.06 6.18 29.83
CA ALA A 242 -9.47 5.29 30.83
C ALA A 242 -9.29 3.85 30.32
N PRO A 243 -10.24 3.26 29.55
CA PRO A 243 -10.03 1.93 28.96
C PRO A 243 -8.81 1.85 28.02
N TRP A 244 -8.35 2.97 27.43
CA TRP A 244 -7.18 2.98 26.55
C TRP A 244 -5.89 2.67 27.31
N LEU A 245 -5.81 2.95 28.61
CA LEU A 245 -4.65 2.60 29.44
C LEU A 245 -4.44 1.09 29.50
N VAL A 246 -5.54 0.32 29.47
CA VAL A 246 -5.49 -1.15 29.39
C VAL A 246 -5.36 -1.59 27.93
N GLY A 247 -6.10 -0.95 27.03
CA GLY A 247 -6.13 -1.27 25.61
C GLY A 247 -4.79 -1.04 24.88
N VAL A 248 -3.93 -0.13 25.36
CA VAL A 248 -2.66 0.17 24.70
C VAL A 248 -1.76 -1.06 24.55
N TRP A 249 -1.80 -1.98 25.51
CA TRP A 249 -1.01 -3.22 25.47
C TRP A 249 -1.39 -4.14 24.31
N PRO A 250 -2.66 -4.54 24.13
CA PRO A 250 -3.06 -5.31 22.96
C PRO A 250 -2.88 -4.53 21.64
N ALA A 251 -3.12 -3.21 21.61
CA ALA A 251 -2.86 -2.42 20.40
C ALA A 251 -1.37 -2.46 19.99
N LEU A 252 -0.44 -2.29 20.95
CA LEU A 252 1.00 -2.43 20.70
C LEU A 252 1.38 -3.85 20.30
N ALA A 253 0.75 -4.87 20.90
CA ALA A 253 0.96 -6.26 20.52
C ALA A 253 0.55 -6.51 19.06
N VAL A 254 -0.60 -5.97 18.62
CA VAL A 254 -1.06 -6.05 17.23
C VAL A 254 -0.08 -5.35 16.30
N VAL A 255 0.35 -4.12 16.59
CA VAL A 255 1.33 -3.40 15.76
C VAL A 255 2.64 -4.21 15.63
N ARG A 256 3.15 -4.75 16.74
CA ARG A 256 4.37 -5.58 16.73
C ARG A 256 4.16 -6.90 15.98
N ALA A 257 3.00 -7.52 16.08
CA ALA A 257 2.68 -8.75 15.36
C ALA A 257 2.62 -8.51 13.85
N VAL A 258 1.94 -7.44 13.41
CA VAL A 258 1.86 -7.03 12.01
C VAL A 258 3.24 -6.71 11.46
N ALA A 259 4.06 -5.92 12.18
CA ALA A 259 5.41 -5.58 11.76
C ALA A 259 6.34 -6.83 11.66
N ARG A 260 6.23 -7.77 12.61
CA ARG A 260 6.98 -9.04 12.54
C ARG A 260 6.54 -9.90 11.35
N ALA A 261 5.24 -10.01 11.12
CA ALA A 261 4.69 -10.79 10.01
C ALA A 261 5.04 -10.18 8.65
N TYR A 262 5.06 -8.85 8.54
CA TYR A 262 5.53 -8.13 7.35
C TYR A 262 7.02 -8.39 7.08
N ARG A 263 7.88 -8.26 8.09
CA ARG A 263 9.32 -8.58 7.98
C ARG A 263 9.57 -10.04 7.62
N ALA A 264 8.78 -10.96 8.17
CA ALA A 264 8.83 -12.38 7.86
C ALA A 264 8.16 -12.74 6.52
N LYS A 265 7.75 -11.75 5.72
CA LYS A 265 7.10 -11.92 4.40
C LYS A 265 5.88 -12.82 4.40
N ARG A 266 5.14 -12.85 5.51
CA ARG A 266 3.89 -13.61 5.62
C ARG A 266 2.77 -13.00 4.78
N PHE A 267 2.88 -11.71 4.45
CA PHE A 267 1.99 -11.00 3.56
C PHE A 267 2.75 -9.86 2.86
N SER A 268 2.21 -9.37 1.74
CA SER A 268 2.68 -8.18 1.03
C SER A 268 1.88 -6.94 1.39
N GLU A 269 2.38 -5.75 1.04
CA GLU A 269 1.62 -4.48 1.15
C GLU A 269 0.24 -4.58 0.48
N LEU A 270 0.18 -5.16 -0.72
CA LEU A 270 -1.06 -5.33 -1.47
C LEU A 270 -2.04 -6.28 -0.75
N ALA A 271 -1.54 -7.43 -0.27
CA ALA A 271 -2.35 -8.38 0.49
C ALA A 271 -2.90 -7.77 1.79
N TYR A 272 -2.09 -6.93 2.45
CA TYR A 272 -2.51 -6.20 3.64
C TYR A 272 -3.64 -5.21 3.33
N LEU A 273 -3.45 -4.33 2.34
CA LEU A 273 -4.49 -3.36 1.94
C LEU A 273 -5.78 -4.04 1.48
N PHE A 274 -5.65 -5.11 0.70
CA PHE A 274 -6.77 -5.94 0.27
C PHE A 274 -7.52 -6.57 1.45
N GLY A 275 -6.79 -7.19 2.38
CA GLY A 275 -7.37 -7.79 3.58
C GLY A 275 -8.03 -6.75 4.49
N MET A 276 -7.41 -5.59 4.66
CA MET A 276 -7.98 -4.50 5.46
C MET A 276 -9.27 -3.95 4.85
N PHE A 277 -9.30 -3.79 3.52
CA PHE A 277 -10.50 -3.35 2.84
C PHE A 277 -11.65 -4.36 3.01
N TRP A 278 -11.37 -5.66 2.82
CA TRP A 278 -12.36 -6.71 3.07
C TRP A 278 -12.83 -6.77 4.52
N LEU A 279 -11.93 -6.55 5.49
CA LEU A 279 -12.32 -6.50 6.90
C LEU A 279 -13.34 -5.41 7.16
N VAL A 280 -13.13 -4.21 6.61
CA VAL A 280 -14.09 -3.10 6.73
C VAL A 280 -15.43 -3.44 6.05
N VAL A 281 -15.40 -4.06 4.86
CA VAL A 281 -16.62 -4.52 4.18
C VAL A 281 -17.39 -5.50 5.06
N LEU A 282 -16.73 -6.52 5.60
CA LEU A 282 -17.37 -7.56 6.41
C LEU A 282 -17.92 -7.00 7.73
N ILE A 283 -17.20 -6.11 8.40
CA ILE A 283 -17.71 -5.42 9.60
C ILE A 283 -18.93 -4.57 9.23
N SER A 284 -18.89 -3.83 8.11
CA SER A 284 -20.01 -3.02 7.65
C SER A 284 -21.25 -3.87 7.32
N MET A 285 -21.04 -5.08 6.76
CA MET A 285 -22.11 -6.04 6.49
C MET A 285 -22.67 -6.68 7.77
N ALA A 286 -21.83 -6.90 8.78
CA ALA A 286 -22.27 -7.49 10.03
C ALA A 286 -23.23 -6.58 10.81
N ILE A 287 -23.08 -5.24 10.69
CA ILE A 287 -23.85 -4.26 11.47
C ILE A 287 -25.37 -4.45 11.30
N PRO A 288 -25.95 -4.32 10.09
CA PRO A 288 -27.41 -4.48 9.93
C PRO A 288 -27.91 -5.87 10.34
N SER A 289 -27.07 -6.89 10.18
CA SER A 289 -27.42 -8.29 10.46
C SER A 289 -27.48 -8.60 11.97
N LEU A 290 -27.00 -7.71 12.85
CA LEU A 290 -27.14 -7.86 14.31
C LEU A 290 -28.59 -7.75 14.79
N HIS A 291 -29.45 -7.06 14.03
CA HIS A 291 -30.88 -6.95 14.30
C HIS A 291 -31.71 -8.12 13.74
N SER A 292 -31.09 -9.02 12.99
CA SER A 292 -31.75 -10.24 12.51
C SER A 292 -31.91 -11.28 13.62
N THR A 293 -32.56 -12.40 13.29
CA THR A 293 -32.67 -13.58 14.16
C THR A 293 -31.31 -14.13 14.61
N ALA A 294 -30.22 -13.82 13.90
CA ALA A 294 -28.88 -14.26 14.23
C ALA A 294 -28.26 -13.56 15.45
N GLY A 295 -28.73 -12.36 15.81
CA GLY A 295 -28.17 -11.56 16.91
C GLY A 295 -26.65 -11.42 16.82
N ALA A 296 -25.93 -11.67 17.92
CA ALA A 296 -24.45 -11.64 17.95
C ALA A 296 -23.79 -12.66 16.99
N GLY A 297 -24.52 -13.71 16.57
CA GLY A 297 -24.06 -14.67 15.56
C GLY A 297 -23.78 -14.03 14.20
N ALA A 298 -24.35 -12.86 13.90
CA ALA A 298 -24.05 -12.07 12.70
C ALA A 298 -22.56 -11.75 12.54
N LEU A 299 -21.81 -11.63 13.64
CA LEU A 299 -20.36 -11.39 13.61
C LEU A 299 -19.57 -12.55 12.98
N ALA A 300 -20.14 -13.75 12.88
CA ALA A 300 -19.51 -14.88 12.21
C ALA A 300 -19.24 -14.63 10.72
N ILE A 301 -19.93 -13.67 10.07
CA ILE A 301 -19.62 -13.26 8.69
C ILE A 301 -18.17 -12.77 8.55
N VAL A 302 -17.58 -12.21 9.61
CA VAL A 302 -16.18 -11.75 9.64
C VAL A 302 -15.20 -12.92 9.46
N LEU A 303 -15.59 -14.16 9.77
CA LEU A 303 -14.76 -15.35 9.52
C LEU A 303 -14.47 -15.56 8.03
N ALA A 304 -15.31 -15.04 7.12
CA ALA A 304 -15.03 -15.05 5.69
C ALA A 304 -13.71 -14.32 5.34
N TRP A 305 -13.24 -13.42 6.21
CA TRP A 305 -11.94 -12.76 6.07
C TRP A 305 -10.76 -13.75 6.01
N LEU A 306 -10.88 -14.94 6.62
CA LEU A 306 -9.84 -15.96 6.61
C LEU A 306 -9.50 -16.47 5.20
N TRP A 307 -10.40 -16.29 4.22
CA TRP A 307 -10.10 -16.58 2.81
C TRP A 307 -8.93 -15.74 2.26
N VAL A 308 -8.64 -14.58 2.86
CA VAL A 308 -7.49 -13.76 2.44
C VAL A 308 -6.16 -14.50 2.70
N PRO A 309 -5.77 -14.81 3.96
CA PRO A 309 -4.53 -15.55 4.20
C PRO A 309 -4.56 -16.97 3.61
N ILE A 310 -5.70 -17.67 3.66
CA ILE A 310 -5.82 -19.03 3.09
C ILE A 310 -5.62 -19.00 1.57
N GLY A 311 -6.29 -18.10 0.87
CA GLY A 311 -6.25 -18.01 -0.59
C GLY A 311 -4.89 -17.55 -1.12
N PHE A 312 -4.24 -16.60 -0.44
CA PHE A 312 -2.85 -16.28 -0.76
C PHE A 312 -1.95 -17.47 -0.50
N GLY A 313 -2.07 -18.13 0.67
CA GLY A 313 -1.30 -19.33 1.03
C GLY A 313 -1.40 -20.44 0.00
N ALA A 314 -2.62 -20.77 -0.43
CA ALA A 314 -2.90 -21.77 -1.46
C ALA A 314 -2.36 -21.36 -2.85
N ALA A 315 -2.32 -20.05 -3.16
CA ALA A 315 -1.81 -19.54 -4.43
C ALA A 315 -0.29 -19.30 -4.43
N ARG A 316 0.42 -19.59 -3.33
CA ARG A 316 1.85 -19.24 -3.17
C ARG A 316 2.73 -19.78 -4.30
N ASP A 317 2.63 -21.07 -4.60
CA ASP A 317 3.45 -21.70 -5.65
C ASP A 317 3.04 -21.23 -7.06
N TRP A 318 1.76 -20.92 -7.25
CA TRP A 318 1.24 -20.36 -8.49
C TRP A 318 1.76 -18.94 -8.75
N LEU A 319 1.90 -18.15 -7.69
CA LEU A 319 2.41 -16.78 -7.72
C LEU A 319 3.93 -16.69 -7.65
N ALA A 320 4.63 -17.80 -7.42
CA ALA A 320 6.09 -17.81 -7.34
C ALA A 320 6.71 -17.21 -8.62
N PRO A 321 7.61 -16.21 -8.48
CA PRO A 321 8.28 -15.61 -9.62
C PRO A 321 9.44 -16.50 -10.11
N PRO A 322 10.03 -16.18 -11.28
CA PRO A 322 11.16 -16.92 -11.81
C PRO A 322 12.40 -16.84 -10.91
N ARG A 323 13.29 -17.82 -11.04
CA ARG A 323 14.51 -17.94 -10.23
C ARG A 323 15.51 -16.81 -10.42
N ALA A 324 15.50 -16.12 -11.55
CA ALA A 324 16.40 -15.01 -11.85
C ALA A 324 15.58 -13.74 -12.12
N ALA A 325 15.60 -12.80 -11.19
CA ALA A 325 14.81 -11.57 -11.24
C ALA A 325 15.70 -10.38 -11.61
N PRO A 326 15.42 -9.64 -12.70
CA PRO A 326 16.22 -8.49 -13.10
C PRO A 326 16.08 -7.35 -12.10
N THR A 327 17.18 -6.64 -11.88
CA THR A 327 17.23 -5.47 -11.00
C THR A 327 17.19 -4.20 -11.82
N LEU A 328 16.18 -3.36 -11.57
CA LEU A 328 16.04 -2.03 -12.16
C LEU A 328 16.61 -0.98 -11.22
N LEU A 329 17.58 -0.21 -11.70
CA LEU A 329 18.01 1.03 -11.06
C LEU A 329 17.24 2.21 -11.60
N VAL A 330 16.64 2.97 -10.69
CA VAL A 330 15.92 4.20 -11.00
C VAL A 330 16.78 5.40 -10.65
N LEU A 331 17.19 6.15 -11.67
CA LEU A 331 17.93 7.41 -11.57
C LEU A 331 16.99 8.56 -11.91
N ARG A 332 16.92 9.55 -11.02
CA ARG A 332 16.01 10.68 -11.18
C ARG A 332 16.70 11.96 -10.79
N VAL A 333 16.48 13.00 -11.59
CA VAL A 333 16.92 14.36 -11.29
C VAL A 333 15.85 15.01 -10.42
N PHE A 334 16.26 15.55 -9.27
CA PHE A 334 15.37 16.02 -8.22
C PHE A 334 14.57 17.29 -8.63
N ARG A 335 13.47 17.12 -9.37
CA ARG A 335 12.51 18.20 -9.67
C ARG A 335 11.05 17.75 -9.47
N ARG A 336 10.23 18.67 -8.93
CA ARG A 336 8.82 18.46 -8.55
C ARG A 336 7.89 18.47 -9.76
N ASP A 337 7.97 17.45 -10.61
CA ASP A 337 6.98 17.22 -11.66
C ASP A 337 6.12 16.00 -11.33
N ALA A 338 4.90 16.26 -10.86
CA ALA A 338 3.94 15.24 -10.46
C ALA A 338 3.59 14.24 -11.59
N ALA A 339 3.66 14.68 -12.85
CA ALA A 339 3.35 13.81 -13.99
C ALA A 339 4.44 12.75 -14.22
N VAL A 340 5.69 13.12 -14.01
CA VAL A 340 6.82 12.20 -14.15
C VAL A 340 7.04 11.36 -12.90
N GLU A 341 6.78 11.90 -11.71
CA GLU A 341 6.64 11.08 -10.50
C GLU A 341 5.64 9.93 -10.72
N ALA A 342 4.46 10.24 -11.27
CA ALA A 342 3.43 9.22 -11.55
C ALA A 342 3.90 8.20 -12.60
N LEU A 343 4.76 8.59 -13.54
CA LEU A 343 5.36 7.67 -14.50
C LEU A 343 6.34 6.70 -13.82
N PHE A 344 7.28 7.21 -13.03
CA PHE A 344 8.26 6.40 -12.32
C PHE A 344 7.58 5.39 -11.39
N ASP A 345 6.57 5.86 -10.65
CA ASP A 345 5.70 5.03 -9.84
C ASP A 345 5.04 3.92 -10.67
N ALA A 346 4.44 4.24 -11.81
CA ALA A 346 3.75 3.28 -12.65
C ALA A 346 4.71 2.23 -13.26
N VAL A 347 5.91 2.64 -13.68
CA VAL A 347 6.94 1.73 -14.21
C VAL A 347 7.46 0.82 -13.11
N THR A 348 7.83 1.38 -11.95
CA THR A 348 8.33 0.64 -10.79
C THR A 348 7.31 -0.39 -10.32
N GLU A 349 6.05 0.01 -10.17
CA GLU A 349 4.99 -0.88 -9.68
C GLU A 349 4.71 -2.05 -10.62
N ARG A 350 4.86 -1.81 -11.93
CA ARG A 350 4.74 -2.85 -12.93
C ARG A 350 5.98 -3.75 -12.98
N TRP A 351 7.17 -3.18 -12.82
CA TRP A 351 8.43 -3.92 -12.74
C TRP A 351 8.45 -4.92 -11.59
N ARG A 352 7.94 -4.53 -10.42
CA ARG A 352 7.83 -5.35 -9.20
C ARG A 352 7.13 -6.69 -9.40
N ALA A 353 6.33 -6.87 -10.46
CA ALA A 353 5.69 -8.16 -10.75
C ALA A 353 6.67 -9.23 -11.24
N SER A 354 7.90 -8.87 -11.61
CA SER A 354 8.91 -9.83 -12.09
C SER A 354 10.36 -9.46 -11.81
N GLY A 355 10.65 -8.31 -11.18
CA GLY A 355 12.02 -7.88 -10.91
C GLY A 355 12.17 -6.95 -9.70
N ASN A 356 13.38 -6.86 -9.18
CA ASN A 356 13.77 -5.99 -8.07
C ASN A 356 13.90 -4.54 -8.51
N THR A 357 13.62 -3.59 -7.62
CA THR A 357 13.87 -2.17 -7.88
C THR A 357 14.81 -1.60 -6.82
N VAL A 358 15.84 -0.87 -7.26
CA VAL A 358 16.78 -0.15 -6.39
C VAL A 358 16.78 1.32 -6.78
N LEU A 359 16.88 2.22 -5.80
CA LEU A 359 16.96 3.65 -6.03
C LEU A 359 17.71 4.39 -4.92
N ILE A 360 18.21 5.58 -5.25
CA ILE A 360 18.67 6.55 -4.26
C ILE A 360 17.48 7.48 -3.96
N ALA A 361 17.01 7.45 -2.71
CA ALA A 361 15.82 8.18 -2.31
C ALA A 361 16.15 9.67 -2.08
N GLY A 362 15.24 10.53 -2.54
CA GLY A 362 15.31 11.98 -2.35
C GLY A 362 14.31 12.46 -1.32
N THR A 363 14.43 13.73 -0.91
CA THR A 363 13.57 14.38 0.11
C THR A 363 12.07 14.38 -0.25
N ASP A 364 11.75 14.26 -1.53
CA ASP A 364 10.40 14.24 -2.12
C ASP A 364 9.71 12.88 -2.03
N LEU A 365 10.47 11.78 -1.93
CA LEU A 365 9.94 10.40 -1.94
C LEU A 365 9.59 9.88 -0.54
N VAL A 366 10.17 10.52 0.48
CA VAL A 366 10.12 10.14 1.90
C VAL A 366 8.73 9.71 2.38
N THR A 367 7.64 10.40 1.99
CA THR A 367 6.30 10.06 2.49
C THR A 367 5.54 9.03 1.64
N ARG A 368 6.04 8.67 0.45
CA ARG A 368 5.29 7.85 -0.53
C ARG A 368 5.74 6.39 -0.61
N THR A 369 6.98 6.11 -0.24
CA THR A 369 7.55 4.75 -0.22
C THR A 369 7.69 4.17 1.17
N LEU A 370 7.25 4.92 2.19
CA LEU A 370 7.22 4.46 3.57
C LEU A 370 6.48 3.12 3.64
N ASP A 371 7.19 2.09 4.07
CA ASP A 371 6.62 0.77 4.29
C ASP A 371 6.36 0.52 5.79
N PRO A 372 5.67 -0.57 6.16
CA PRO A 372 5.45 -0.92 7.57
C PRO A 372 6.72 -1.09 8.41
N ASP A 373 7.85 -1.51 7.79
CA ASP A 373 9.13 -1.63 8.48
C ASP A 373 9.76 -0.25 8.73
N ASP A 374 9.69 0.66 7.75
CA ASP A 374 10.15 2.04 7.86
C ASP A 374 9.45 2.77 9.01
N LEU A 375 8.13 2.59 9.09
CA LEU A 375 7.33 3.14 10.18
C LEU A 375 7.82 2.62 11.53
N PHE A 376 8.09 1.31 11.63
CA PHE A 376 8.55 0.70 12.87
C PHE A 376 9.95 1.20 13.25
N VAL A 377 10.88 1.26 12.30
CA VAL A 377 12.24 1.79 12.52
C VAL A 377 12.19 3.24 12.98
N PHE A 378 11.30 4.04 12.39
CA PHE A 378 11.06 5.42 12.83
C PHE A 378 10.51 5.51 14.25
N LEU A 379 9.43 4.76 14.56
CA LEU A 379 8.83 4.73 15.89
C LEU A 379 9.83 4.22 16.96
N SER A 380 10.77 3.38 16.55
CA SER A 380 11.88 2.88 17.38
C SER A 380 13.05 3.86 17.52
N ARG A 381 12.99 5.05 16.90
CA ARG A 381 14.07 6.05 16.84
C ARG A 381 15.37 5.54 16.19
N ARG A 382 15.29 4.51 15.33
CA ARG A 382 16.44 3.89 14.65
C ARG A 382 16.59 4.33 13.20
N LEU A 383 15.90 5.40 12.81
CA LEU A 383 15.86 5.87 11.43
C LEU A 383 17.22 6.31 10.89
N GLY A 384 18.11 6.82 11.77
CA GLY A 384 19.49 7.16 11.40
C GLY A 384 20.31 5.98 10.89
N GLU A 385 20.02 4.74 11.30
CA GLU A 385 20.71 3.53 10.84
C GLU A 385 20.46 3.23 9.36
N ARG A 386 19.44 3.88 8.76
CA ARG A 386 19.10 3.70 7.35
C ARG A 386 19.89 4.61 6.41
N PHE A 387 20.62 5.58 6.95
CA PHE A 387 21.43 6.53 6.19
C PHE A 387 22.84 6.01 5.93
N ILE A 388 23.25 6.11 4.67
CA ILE A 388 24.65 5.95 4.28
C ILE A 388 25.35 7.29 4.57
N THR A 389 25.82 7.45 5.80
CA THR A 389 26.59 8.64 6.21
C THR A 389 28.07 8.57 5.82
N ARG A 390 28.60 7.35 5.59
CA ARG A 390 29.96 7.07 5.14
C ARG A 390 29.99 5.93 4.13
N ALA A 391 30.98 5.94 3.24
CA ALA A 391 31.14 4.90 2.20
C ALA A 391 31.25 3.47 2.78
N GLY A 392 31.82 3.32 3.98
CA GLY A 392 31.91 2.02 4.66
C GLY A 392 30.58 1.39 5.06
N HIS A 393 29.47 2.15 5.10
CA HIS A 393 28.13 1.58 5.36
C HIS A 393 27.51 0.94 4.10
N ILE A 394 28.03 1.21 2.91
CA ILE A 394 27.43 0.76 1.64
C ILE A 394 27.29 -0.77 1.61
N PRO A 395 28.33 -1.59 1.91
CA PRO A 395 28.21 -3.04 1.85
C PRO A 395 27.11 -3.58 2.78
N ASP A 396 27.07 -3.10 4.03
CA ASP A 396 26.08 -3.53 5.03
C ASP A 396 24.65 -3.17 4.58
N ARG A 397 24.48 -1.97 4.00
CA ARG A 397 23.16 -1.52 3.50
C ARG A 397 22.71 -2.34 2.29
N LEU A 398 23.60 -2.63 1.36
CA LEU A 398 23.30 -3.47 0.18
C LEU A 398 23.07 -4.93 0.56
N ALA A 399 23.76 -5.45 1.59
CA ALA A 399 23.52 -6.78 2.13
C ALA A 399 22.14 -6.89 2.80
N GLY A 400 21.64 -5.80 3.37
CA GLY A 400 20.29 -5.70 3.94
C GLY A 400 19.17 -5.56 2.91
N PHE A 401 19.46 -5.51 1.60
CA PHE A 401 18.42 -5.42 0.58
C PHE A 401 17.56 -6.67 0.53
N ASP A 402 16.26 -6.43 0.43
CA ASP A 402 15.30 -7.49 0.26
C ASP A 402 15.12 -7.83 -1.23
N MET A 403 15.90 -8.81 -1.67
CA MET A 403 15.93 -9.26 -3.07
C MET A 403 14.97 -10.43 -3.36
N ALA A 404 14.36 -10.99 -2.31
CA ALA A 404 13.42 -12.08 -2.45
C ALA A 404 12.00 -11.55 -2.71
N PRO A 405 11.14 -12.32 -3.38
CA PRO A 405 9.74 -11.92 -3.56
C PRO A 405 8.95 -12.03 -2.24
N ASP A 406 7.88 -11.26 -2.16
CA ASP A 406 6.84 -11.37 -1.13
C ASP A 406 5.91 -12.56 -1.40
N HIS A 407 5.00 -12.81 -0.46
CA HIS A 407 3.99 -13.87 -0.53
C HIS A 407 3.11 -13.81 -1.80
N ASP A 408 2.91 -12.62 -2.38
CA ASP A 408 2.12 -12.44 -3.60
C ASP A 408 2.96 -12.52 -4.89
N GLY A 409 4.24 -12.87 -4.77
CA GLY A 409 5.20 -13.01 -5.88
C GLY A 409 5.83 -11.69 -6.33
N ARG A 410 5.49 -10.56 -5.71
CA ARG A 410 6.03 -9.24 -6.07
C ARG A 410 7.32 -8.96 -5.32
N TYR A 411 8.18 -8.14 -5.90
CA TYR A 411 9.41 -7.67 -5.28
C TYR A 411 9.21 -6.34 -4.56
N ARG A 412 9.97 -6.11 -3.48
CA ARG A 412 9.98 -4.84 -2.74
C ARG A 412 10.89 -3.81 -3.43
N ILE A 413 10.70 -2.55 -3.07
CA ILE A 413 11.55 -1.45 -3.53
C ILE A 413 12.64 -1.28 -2.47
N ASN A 414 13.89 -1.26 -2.90
CA ASN A 414 15.05 -1.08 -2.04
C ASN A 414 15.59 0.33 -2.20
N GLU A 415 15.71 1.06 -1.09
CA GLU A 415 16.08 2.47 -1.10
C GLU A 415 17.37 2.72 -0.31
N CYS A 416 18.25 3.52 -0.90
CA CYS A 416 19.40 4.10 -0.22
C CYS A 416 19.13 5.57 0.11
N TYR A 417 19.26 5.93 1.38
CA TYR A 417 19.28 7.33 1.81
C TYR A 417 20.74 7.77 1.94
N CYS A 418 21.15 8.71 1.09
CA CYS A 418 22.53 9.21 1.04
C CYS A 418 22.60 10.66 1.54
N ASN A 419 23.79 11.08 1.96
CA ASN A 419 24.13 12.49 2.10
C ASN A 419 24.85 12.99 0.84
N ASP A 420 25.16 14.27 0.78
CA ASP A 420 25.79 14.91 -0.40
C ASP A 420 27.17 14.32 -0.76
N THR A 421 27.83 13.61 0.16
CA THR A 421 29.17 13.02 -0.05
C THR A 421 29.16 11.52 -0.34
N THR A 422 28.05 10.82 -0.09
CA THR A 422 27.98 9.34 -0.21
C THR A 422 27.12 8.86 -1.38
N TRP A 423 26.40 9.74 -2.07
CA TRP A 423 25.54 9.34 -3.18
C TRP A 423 26.34 8.78 -4.37
N GLN A 424 27.50 9.36 -4.72
CA GLN A 424 28.37 8.90 -5.81
C GLN A 424 28.89 7.46 -5.61
N PRO A 425 29.54 7.11 -4.47
CA PRO A 425 29.97 5.74 -4.25
C PRO A 425 28.78 4.77 -4.12
N THR A 426 27.65 5.23 -3.60
CA THR A 426 26.41 4.42 -3.55
C THR A 426 25.88 4.12 -4.95
N LEU A 427 25.84 5.12 -5.84
CA LEU A 427 25.42 4.95 -7.23
C LEU A 427 26.24 3.87 -7.95
N ASN A 428 27.56 3.95 -7.82
CA ASN A 428 28.47 2.96 -8.42
C ASN A 428 28.19 1.54 -7.90
N ALA A 429 27.95 1.39 -6.59
CA ALA A 429 27.63 0.10 -5.99
C ALA A 429 26.25 -0.44 -6.44
N LEU A 430 25.26 0.43 -6.63
CA LEU A 430 23.95 0.04 -7.17
C LEU A 430 24.04 -0.35 -8.65
N LEU A 431 24.79 0.40 -9.45
CA LEU A 431 25.01 0.11 -10.88
C LEU A 431 25.58 -1.29 -11.06
N GLN A 432 26.57 -1.69 -10.27
CA GLN A 432 27.18 -3.03 -10.33
C GLN A 432 26.20 -4.19 -10.16
N ARG A 433 25.06 -3.96 -9.49
CA ARG A 433 24.03 -4.97 -9.20
C ARG A 433 22.79 -4.86 -10.08
N SER A 434 22.78 -3.92 -11.02
CA SER A 434 21.62 -3.58 -11.83
C SER A 434 21.73 -4.17 -13.23
N ASP A 435 20.63 -4.75 -13.72
CA ASP A 435 20.54 -5.29 -15.07
C ASP A 435 19.99 -4.25 -16.07
N ALA A 436 19.18 -3.31 -15.56
CA ALA A 436 18.56 -2.25 -16.35
C ALA A 436 18.54 -0.92 -15.58
N VAL A 437 18.55 0.19 -16.31
CA VAL A 437 18.51 1.54 -15.75
C VAL A 437 17.36 2.33 -16.38
N LEU A 438 16.62 3.06 -15.57
CA LEU A 438 15.69 4.10 -15.99
C LEU A 438 16.21 5.44 -15.46
N MET A 439 16.51 6.39 -16.35
CA MET A 439 17.06 7.70 -16.01
C MET A 439 16.16 8.84 -16.47
N ASP A 440 15.84 9.79 -15.58
CA ASP A 440 15.28 11.10 -15.97
C ASP A 440 16.42 12.05 -16.36
N LEU A 441 16.44 12.54 -17.60
CA LEU A 441 17.45 13.49 -18.10
C LEU A 441 16.80 14.78 -18.64
N ARG A 442 15.56 15.07 -18.27
CA ARG A 442 14.84 16.26 -18.76
C ARG A 442 15.49 17.57 -18.31
N ASP A 443 15.48 18.55 -19.21
CA ASP A 443 16.18 19.84 -19.15
C ASP A 443 17.66 19.75 -18.71
N PHE A 444 18.31 18.61 -18.95
CA PHE A 444 19.77 18.53 -18.88
C PHE A 444 20.35 19.46 -19.94
N THR A 445 21.33 20.28 -19.55
CA THR A 445 22.09 21.15 -20.44
C THR A 445 23.56 21.10 -20.04
N ALA A 446 24.46 21.45 -20.96
CA ALA A 446 25.88 21.55 -20.64
C ALA A 446 26.18 22.48 -19.43
N ALA A 447 25.31 23.47 -19.16
CA ALA A 447 25.41 24.37 -18.02
C ALA A 447 24.92 23.74 -16.69
N ASN A 448 23.99 22.79 -16.75
CA ASN A 448 23.44 22.10 -15.57
C ASN A 448 24.04 20.68 -15.47
N ALA A 449 25.36 20.63 -15.22
CA ALA A 449 26.18 19.42 -15.22
C ALA A 449 25.92 18.44 -14.06
N GLY A 450 24.85 18.62 -13.27
CA GLY A 450 24.54 17.81 -12.10
C GLY A 450 24.32 16.31 -12.39
N CYS A 451 24.07 15.95 -13.66
CA CYS A 451 23.86 14.56 -14.10
C CYS A 451 25.07 13.93 -14.80
N ARG A 452 26.16 14.69 -14.99
CA ARG A 452 27.31 14.20 -15.78
C ARG A 452 27.99 13.02 -15.12
N PHE A 453 28.11 13.04 -13.79
CA PHE A 453 28.65 11.92 -13.05
C PHE A 453 27.81 10.65 -13.26
N GLU A 454 26.47 10.75 -13.26
CA GLU A 454 25.59 9.63 -13.56
C GLU A 454 25.78 9.11 -14.98
N LEU A 455 25.93 10.00 -15.97
CA LEU A 455 26.20 9.62 -17.36
C LEU A 455 27.55 8.93 -17.51
N ASP A 456 28.60 9.46 -16.89
CA ASP A 456 29.94 8.86 -16.88
C ASP A 456 29.93 7.48 -16.19
N ALA A 457 29.23 7.35 -15.07
CA ALA A 457 29.07 6.08 -14.37
C ALA A 457 28.31 5.05 -15.22
N LEU A 458 27.30 5.48 -15.99
CA LEU A 458 26.59 4.63 -16.95
C LEU A 458 27.46 4.24 -18.14
N ALA A 459 28.32 5.14 -18.61
CA ALA A 459 29.29 4.87 -19.66
C ALA A 459 30.23 3.73 -19.26
N GLY A 460 30.71 3.73 -18.00
CA GLY A 460 31.57 2.69 -17.44
C GLY A 460 30.85 1.36 -17.13
N ALA A 461 29.53 1.38 -16.99
CA ALA A 461 28.74 0.21 -16.59
C ALA A 461 28.39 -0.72 -17.77
N ASN A 462 29.40 -1.33 -18.39
CA ASN A 462 29.25 -2.19 -19.60
C ASN A 462 28.33 -3.41 -19.41
N HIS A 463 28.11 -3.85 -18.16
CA HIS A 463 27.26 -5.00 -17.84
C HIS A 463 25.76 -4.68 -17.87
N VAL A 464 25.37 -3.40 -17.75
CA VAL A 464 23.97 -2.99 -17.80
C VAL A 464 23.42 -3.25 -19.20
N GLY A 465 22.41 -4.11 -19.31
CA GLY A 465 21.90 -4.53 -20.61
C GLY A 465 21.17 -3.41 -21.34
N ARG A 466 20.41 -2.59 -20.61
CA ARG A 466 19.54 -1.55 -21.16
C ARG A 466 19.45 -0.31 -20.28
N ILE A 467 19.42 0.85 -20.94
CA ILE A 467 19.28 2.16 -20.31
C ILE A 467 18.11 2.89 -20.99
N ALA A 468 17.01 3.11 -20.29
CA ALA A 468 15.91 3.95 -20.78
C ALA A 468 16.12 5.38 -20.27
N ILE A 469 16.26 6.35 -21.19
CA ILE A 469 16.51 7.75 -20.87
C ILE A 469 15.28 8.57 -21.23
N LEU A 470 14.70 9.24 -20.24
CA LEU A 470 13.60 10.18 -20.44
C LEU A 470 14.16 11.56 -20.78
N PHE A 471 13.69 12.17 -21.86
CA PHE A 471 14.14 13.49 -22.29
C PHE A 471 12.97 14.38 -22.76
N ASN A 472 13.23 15.67 -22.91
CA ASN A 472 12.30 16.65 -23.46
C ASN A 472 13.00 17.62 -24.43
N ALA A 473 12.24 18.54 -25.02
CA ALA A 473 12.78 19.49 -26.01
C ALA A 473 13.92 20.39 -25.49
N ALA A 474 14.00 20.63 -24.18
CA ALA A 474 15.05 21.42 -23.55
C ALA A 474 16.33 20.61 -23.23
N THR A 475 16.32 19.29 -23.48
CA THR A 475 17.45 18.41 -23.17
C THR A 475 18.54 18.52 -24.23
N ASP A 476 19.75 18.88 -23.83
CA ASP A 476 20.95 18.83 -24.67
C ASP A 476 21.42 17.39 -24.86
N ARG A 477 20.74 16.72 -25.79
CA ARG A 477 20.98 15.32 -26.12
C ARG A 477 22.39 15.08 -26.66
N ARG A 478 22.97 16.03 -27.40
CA ARG A 478 24.30 15.87 -28.00
C ARG A 478 25.38 15.78 -26.94
N THR A 479 25.31 16.65 -25.93
CA THR A 479 26.24 16.59 -24.78
C THR A 479 26.07 15.28 -24.02
N ALA A 480 24.83 14.83 -23.77
CA ALA A 480 24.59 13.58 -23.06
C ALA A 480 25.05 12.33 -23.82
N GLU A 481 24.87 12.28 -25.14
CA GLU A 481 25.39 11.19 -25.98
C GLU A 481 26.93 11.18 -26.01
N ALA A 482 27.56 12.35 -25.94
CA ALA A 482 29.02 12.45 -25.81
C ALA A 482 29.52 11.88 -24.48
N ASP A 483 28.86 12.25 -23.36
CA ASP A 483 29.20 11.75 -22.02
C ASP A 483 28.97 10.22 -21.90
N LEU A 484 27.92 9.68 -22.53
CA LEU A 484 27.64 8.23 -22.55
C LEU A 484 28.61 7.43 -23.45
N GLY A 485 29.20 8.08 -24.46
CA GLY A 485 30.09 7.44 -25.44
C GLY A 485 29.47 6.18 -26.06
N ALA A 486 30.20 5.06 -25.97
CA ALA A 486 29.77 3.77 -26.52
C ALA A 486 28.49 3.21 -25.86
N ALA A 487 28.15 3.65 -24.64
CA ALA A 487 26.93 3.22 -23.96
C ALA A 487 25.66 3.70 -24.66
N THR A 488 25.75 4.72 -25.53
CA THR A 488 24.63 5.24 -26.33
C THR A 488 23.94 4.14 -27.14
N ALA A 489 24.67 3.13 -27.62
CA ALA A 489 24.09 1.99 -28.35
C ALA A 489 23.11 1.15 -27.52
N ARG A 490 23.25 1.18 -26.19
CA ARG A 490 22.36 0.48 -25.25
C ARG A 490 21.21 1.35 -24.76
N CYS A 491 21.23 2.64 -25.11
CA CYS A 491 20.27 3.64 -24.65
C CYS A 491 19.03 3.67 -25.53
N GLN A 492 17.86 3.73 -24.90
CA GLN A 492 16.57 3.97 -25.53
C GLN A 492 16.09 5.35 -25.09
N TRP A 493 16.14 6.32 -26.00
CA TRP A 493 15.70 7.69 -25.78
C TRP A 493 14.18 7.79 -25.91
N ILE A 494 13.52 8.21 -24.84
CA ILE A 494 12.07 8.30 -24.77
C ILE A 494 11.66 9.75 -24.48
N GLU A 495 11.06 10.39 -25.48
CA GLU A 495 10.53 11.74 -25.31
C GLU A 495 9.31 11.72 -24.38
N VAL A 496 9.30 12.65 -23.42
CA VAL A 496 8.20 12.86 -22.49
C VAL A 496 7.25 13.93 -23.06
N PRO A 497 6.07 13.55 -23.57
CA PRO A 497 5.11 14.52 -24.08
C PRO A 497 4.40 15.26 -22.93
N ALA A 498 3.82 16.42 -23.23
CA ALA A 498 3.04 17.22 -22.28
C ALA A 498 1.88 16.45 -21.61
N ARG A 499 1.38 15.37 -22.23
CA ARG A 499 0.40 14.43 -21.65
C ARG A 499 0.95 13.00 -21.74
N PRO A 500 1.50 12.42 -20.65
CA PRO A 500 2.19 11.13 -20.69
C PRO A 500 1.22 9.92 -20.68
N ARG A 501 0.22 9.89 -21.56
CA ARG A 501 -0.68 8.73 -21.70
C ARG A 501 0.07 7.55 -22.31
N GLY A 502 0.04 6.40 -21.63
CA GLY A 502 0.67 5.17 -22.12
C GLY A 502 2.21 5.17 -22.08
N LEU A 503 2.84 6.24 -21.58
CA LEU A 503 4.31 6.38 -21.53
C LEU A 503 4.97 5.26 -20.71
N GLY A 504 4.37 4.86 -19.58
CA GLY A 504 4.89 3.75 -18.78
C GLY A 504 4.97 2.42 -19.54
N ARG A 505 4.03 2.15 -20.46
CA ARG A 505 4.10 0.95 -21.32
C ARG A 505 5.25 1.03 -22.33
N ARG A 506 5.51 2.22 -22.88
CA ARG A 506 6.64 2.46 -23.79
C ARG A 506 7.97 2.27 -23.07
N VAL A 507 8.10 2.83 -21.85
CA VAL A 507 9.29 2.66 -21.01
C VAL A 507 9.54 1.18 -20.69
N LEU A 508 8.53 0.46 -20.23
CA LEU A 508 8.67 -0.98 -19.95
C LEU A 508 9.01 -1.80 -21.19
N ALA A 509 8.47 -1.43 -22.36
CA ALA A 509 8.83 -2.08 -23.62
C ALA A 509 10.28 -1.81 -24.01
N ALA A 510 10.77 -0.58 -23.82
CA ALA A 510 12.16 -0.20 -24.08
C ALA A 510 13.15 -0.91 -23.15
N LEU A 511 12.75 -1.22 -21.91
CA LEU A 511 13.54 -2.01 -20.98
C LEU A 511 13.51 -3.53 -21.29
N ALA A 512 12.55 -3.98 -22.10
CA ALA A 512 12.36 -5.40 -22.44
C ALA A 512 12.98 -5.81 -23.79
N THR A 513 13.25 -4.85 -24.70
CA THR A 513 13.73 -5.16 -26.06
C THR A 513 15.17 -5.70 -26.03
N PRO A 514 15.49 -6.79 -26.76
CA PRO A 514 16.86 -7.31 -26.87
C PRO A 514 17.76 -6.33 -27.63
N ALA A 515 19.02 -6.18 -27.17
CA ALA A 515 20.05 -5.29 -27.71
C ALA A 515 20.32 -5.51 -29.19
#